data_AF-A0AAU4WW28-F1
#
_entry.id   AF-A0AAU4WW28-F1
#
_cell.length_a   1.000
_cell.length_b   1.000
_cell.length_c   1.000
_cell.angle_alpha   90.00
_cell.angle_beta   90.00
_cell.angle_gamma   90.00
#
_symmetry.space_group_name_H-M   'P 1'
#
loop_
_entity.id
_entity.type
_entity.pdbx_description
1 polymer ?
#
loop_
_entity_poly.entity_id
_entity_poly.type
_entity_poly.pdbx_seq_one_letter_code
_entity_poly.pdbx_strand_id
1 'polypeptide(L)'
;MELWDWVWKQLNPQTADVRALTRSAHPHFTAASARDELVGRIRLIDNGHGGLETIAELIEARTPPLVAVLGTDILSISKFDENGVISWDGNHGADNDAAVVYAFKNSKVPKIWSH
;
A
#
# COMPACT_ATOMS: atom_id res chain seq x y z
N MET A 1 0.12 -20.66 8.45
CA MET A 1 0.18 -20.43 6.97
C MET A 1 0.39 -18.94 6.76
N GLU A 2 1.25 -18.54 5.83
CA GLU A 2 1.50 -17.12 5.56
C GLU A 2 0.46 -16.58 4.59
N LEU A 3 -0.26 -15.54 5.01
CA LEU A 3 -1.27 -14.88 4.19
C LEU A 3 -0.90 -13.42 3.94
N TRP A 4 -1.27 -12.90 2.78
CA TRP A 4 -0.90 -11.58 2.27
C TRP A 4 -2.11 -10.80 1.76
N ASP A 5 -2.14 -9.49 1.97
CA ASP A 5 -3.24 -8.57 1.63
C ASP A 5 -2.61 -7.25 1.22
N TRP A 6 -3.35 -6.52 0.41
CA TRP A 6 -3.07 -5.16 0.09
C TRP A 6 -4.21 -4.26 0.58
N VAL A 7 -3.89 -3.06 1.05
CA VAL A 7 -4.88 -2.09 1.48
C VAL A 7 -4.55 -0.75 0.84
N TRP A 8 -5.54 -0.16 0.18
CA TRP A 8 -5.48 1.22 -0.28
C TRP A 8 -6.22 2.08 0.74
N LYS A 9 -5.50 2.99 1.38
CA LYS A 9 -5.97 3.95 2.36
C LYS A 9 -5.89 5.37 1.79
N GLN A 10 -6.73 6.25 2.32
CA GLN A 10 -6.66 7.68 2.06
C GLN A 10 -6.57 8.44 3.36
N LEU A 11 -5.62 9.35 3.42
CA LEU A 11 -5.45 10.29 4.52
C LEU A 11 -6.29 11.54 4.27
N ASN A 12 -7.06 11.95 5.28
CA ASN A 12 -7.65 13.29 5.32
C ASN A 12 -6.58 14.28 5.82
N PRO A 13 -6.10 15.23 4.98
CA PRO A 13 -5.06 16.17 5.39
C PRO A 13 -5.54 17.20 6.43
N GLN A 14 -6.85 17.34 6.65
CA GLN A 14 -7.41 18.30 7.62
C GLN A 14 -7.50 17.71 9.03
N THR A 15 -7.81 16.41 9.13
CA THR A 15 -8.03 15.73 10.41
C THR A 15 -6.93 14.73 10.78
N ALA A 16 -6.02 14.45 9.85
CA ALA A 16 -5.04 13.37 9.93
C ALA A 16 -5.66 11.95 10.02
N ASP A 17 -6.96 11.82 9.78
CA ASP A 17 -7.63 10.52 9.81
C ASP A 17 -7.25 9.69 8.58
N VAL A 18 -6.91 8.42 8.79
CA VAL A 18 -6.64 7.45 7.73
C VAL A 18 -7.83 6.50 7.62
N ARG A 19 -8.41 6.41 6.42
CA ARG A 19 -9.49 5.44 6.13
C ARG A 19 -9.07 4.45 5.05
N ALA A 20 -9.44 3.19 5.20
CA ALA A 20 -9.33 2.23 4.10
C ALA A 20 -10.40 2.53 3.03
N LEU A 21 -9.97 2.71 1.78
CA LEU A 21 -10.86 2.84 0.63
C LEU A 21 -11.26 1.47 0.08
N THR A 22 -10.27 0.60 -0.08
CA THR A 22 -10.44 -0.76 -0.60
C THR A 22 -9.27 -1.64 -0.14
N ARG A 23 -9.45 -2.95 -0.21
CA ARG A 23 -8.45 -3.98 0.11
C ARG A 23 -8.66 -5.22 -0.75
N SER A 24 -7.81 -6.24 -0.65
CA SER A 24 -8.06 -7.51 -1.34
C SER A 24 -9.41 -8.10 -0.92
N ALA A 25 -10.12 -8.74 -1.85
CA ALA A 25 -11.37 -9.42 -1.53
C ALA A 25 -11.13 -10.68 -0.68
N HIS A 26 -9.98 -11.32 -0.87
CA HIS A 26 -9.56 -12.51 -0.15
C HIS A 26 -8.05 -12.46 0.10
N PRO A 27 -7.58 -13.03 1.21
CA PRO A 27 -6.15 -13.22 1.44
C PRO A 27 -5.46 -13.98 0.30
N HIS A 28 -4.22 -13.58 0.01
CA HIS A 28 -3.34 -14.23 -0.94
C HIS A 28 -2.37 -15.17 -0.23
N PHE A 29 -2.00 -16.25 -0.91
CA PHE A 29 -0.99 -17.19 -0.42
C PHE A 29 0.45 -16.76 -0.70
N THR A 30 0.65 -15.69 -1.50
CA THR A 30 1.99 -15.16 -1.81
C THR A 30 1.98 -13.64 -1.85
N ALA A 31 3.12 -13.06 -1.47
CA ALA A 31 3.39 -11.62 -1.58
C ALA A 31 3.21 -11.10 -3.02
N ALA A 32 3.73 -11.85 -4.00
CA ALA A 32 3.64 -11.49 -5.42
C ALA A 32 2.18 -11.42 -5.90
N SER A 33 1.33 -12.39 -5.50
CA SER A 33 -0.08 -12.37 -5.89
C SER A 33 -0.83 -11.16 -5.32
N ALA A 34 -0.57 -10.77 -4.07
CA ALA A 34 -1.16 -9.57 -3.48
C ALA A 34 -0.68 -8.28 -4.18
N ARG A 35 0.62 -8.23 -4.53
CA ARG A 35 1.20 -7.11 -5.29
C ARG A 35 0.57 -6.98 -6.67
N ASP A 36 0.48 -8.08 -7.41
CA ASP A 36 0.02 -8.07 -8.79
C ASP A 36 -1.48 -7.71 -8.87
N GLU A 37 -2.31 -8.15 -7.91
CA GLU A 37 -3.70 -7.70 -7.82
C GLU A 37 -3.79 -6.20 -7.52
N LEU A 38 -3.02 -5.69 -6.56
CA LEU A 38 -3.01 -4.25 -6.25
C LEU A 38 -2.61 -3.43 -7.49
N VAL A 39 -1.53 -3.81 -8.18
CA VAL A 39 -1.05 -3.15 -9.40
C VAL A 39 -2.13 -3.18 -10.49
N GLY A 40 -2.77 -4.33 -10.71
CA GLY A 40 -3.90 -4.45 -11.64
C GLY A 40 -5.07 -3.53 -11.26
N ARG A 41 -5.36 -3.39 -9.96
CA ARG A 41 -6.41 -2.51 -9.46
C ARG A 41 -6.09 -1.03 -9.66
N ILE A 42 -4.84 -0.62 -9.42
CA ILE A 42 -4.38 0.75 -9.65
C ILE A 42 -4.53 1.11 -11.13
N ARG A 43 -4.02 0.25 -12.02
CA ARG A 43 -4.06 0.45 -13.48
C ARG A 43 -5.50 0.51 -14.02
N LEU A 44 -6.40 -0.30 -13.46
CA LEU A 44 -7.83 -0.26 -13.80
C LEU A 44 -8.50 1.06 -13.40
N ILE A 45 -8.09 1.67 -12.28
CA ILE A 45 -8.68 2.93 -11.77
C ILE A 45 -8.08 4.14 -12.50
N ASP A 46 -6.76 4.15 -12.71
CA ASP A 46 -6.05 5.27 -13.33
C ASP A 46 -6.44 5.48 -14.80
N ASN A 47 -6.85 4.39 -15.49
CA ASN A 47 -7.14 4.40 -16.93
C ASN A 47 -5.99 5.00 -17.79
N GLY A 48 -4.74 4.92 -17.30
CA GLY A 48 -3.53 5.35 -18.03
C GLY A 48 -3.20 6.84 -17.96
N HIS A 49 -3.65 7.57 -16.94
CA HIS A 49 -3.43 9.01 -16.78
C HIS A 49 -3.00 9.42 -15.36
N GLY A 50 -1.69 9.55 -15.11
CA GLY A 50 -1.18 10.38 -14.00
C GLY A 50 -0.18 9.69 -13.07
N GLY A 51 -0.14 10.14 -11.82
CA GLY A 51 0.83 9.68 -10.81
C GLY A 51 0.59 8.25 -10.30
N LEU A 52 -0.60 7.68 -10.54
CA LEU A 52 -0.92 6.31 -10.12
C LEU A 52 -0.22 5.26 -10.98
N GLU A 53 0.03 5.49 -12.27
CA GLU A 53 0.88 4.57 -13.04
C GLU A 53 2.30 4.53 -12.46
N THR A 54 2.87 5.69 -12.12
CA THR A 54 4.20 5.75 -11.50
C THR A 54 4.25 5.02 -10.15
N ILE A 55 3.20 5.08 -9.33
CA ILE A 55 3.17 4.30 -8.08
C ILE A 55 3.03 2.79 -8.36
N ALA A 56 2.27 2.40 -9.40
CA ALA A 56 2.13 1.02 -9.81
C ALA A 56 3.47 0.42 -10.26
N GLU A 57 4.24 1.13 -11.09
CA GLU A 57 5.59 0.73 -11.52
C GLU A 57 6.54 0.56 -10.31
N LEU A 58 6.50 1.49 -9.35
CA LEU A 58 7.31 1.40 -8.13
C LEU A 58 6.96 0.18 -7.28
N ILE A 59 5.66 -0.12 -7.14
CA ILE A 59 5.18 -1.29 -6.39
C ILE A 59 5.60 -2.59 -7.10
N GLU A 60 5.45 -2.66 -8.42
CA GLU A 60 5.80 -3.82 -9.23
C GLU A 60 7.31 -4.17 -9.14
N ALA A 61 8.15 -3.14 -9.07
CA ALA A 61 9.61 -3.26 -8.97
C ALA A 61 10.14 -3.65 -7.57
N ARG A 62 9.27 -3.85 -6.57
CA ARG A 62 9.66 -4.16 -5.19
C ARG A 62 9.05 -5.48 -4.70
N THR A 63 9.73 -6.08 -3.72
CA THR A 63 9.27 -7.27 -3.02
C THR A 63 8.50 -6.83 -1.77
N PRO A 64 7.26 -7.28 -1.55
CA PRO A 64 6.55 -7.04 -0.29
C PRO A 64 7.23 -7.75 0.91
N PRO A 65 7.04 -7.27 2.15
CA PRO A 65 6.11 -6.21 2.56
C PRO A 65 6.59 -4.82 2.16
N LEU A 66 5.65 -3.94 1.82
CA LEU A 66 5.95 -2.58 1.37
C LEU A 66 4.82 -1.61 1.66
N VAL A 67 5.13 -0.32 1.69
CA VAL A 67 4.17 0.78 1.74
C VAL A 67 4.55 1.82 0.70
N ALA A 68 3.57 2.29 -0.07
CA ALA A 68 3.74 3.26 -1.13
C ALA A 68 2.77 4.43 -0.93
N VAL A 69 3.15 5.65 -1.32
CA VAL A 69 2.37 6.86 -1.12
C VAL A 69 2.40 7.75 -2.35
N LEU A 70 1.24 8.32 -2.68
CA LEU A 70 1.08 9.38 -3.66
C LEU A 70 0.03 10.39 -3.17
N GLY A 71 0.43 11.63 -2.91
CA GLY A 71 -0.50 12.63 -2.38
C GLY A 71 -1.05 12.20 -1.02
N THR A 72 -2.35 11.90 -0.98
CA THR A 72 -3.05 11.41 0.22
C THR A 72 -3.28 9.91 0.20
N ASP A 73 -2.98 9.24 -0.91
CA ASP A 73 -3.17 7.80 -1.07
C ASP A 73 -1.99 7.05 -0.47
N ILE A 74 -2.30 6.06 0.36
CA ILE A 74 -1.34 5.20 1.05
C ILE A 74 -1.70 3.76 0.69
N LEU A 75 -0.78 3.05 0.05
CA LEU A 75 -0.99 1.69 -0.43
C LEU A 75 -0.02 0.76 0.28
N SER A 76 -0.52 -0.22 1.01
CA SER A 76 0.32 -1.15 1.79
C SER A 76 0.09 -2.57 1.33
N ILE A 77 1.16 -3.37 1.23
CA ILE A 77 1.09 -4.82 1.09
C ILE A 77 1.75 -5.44 2.32
N SER A 78 0.99 -6.24 3.05
CA SER A 78 1.38 -6.73 4.37
C SER A 78 1.07 -8.22 4.51
N LYS A 79 1.86 -8.88 5.35
CA LYS A 79 1.62 -10.26 5.80
C LYS A 79 0.73 -10.25 7.04
N PHE A 80 -0.07 -11.29 7.26
CA PHE A 80 -0.83 -11.49 8.50
C PHE A 80 -0.83 -12.95 8.93
N ASP A 81 -1.10 -13.13 10.21
CA ASP A 81 -1.29 -14.42 10.82
C ASP A 81 -2.67 -15.02 10.49
N GLU A 82 -2.91 -16.22 11.00
CA GLU A 82 -4.18 -16.95 10.83
C GLU A 82 -5.38 -16.26 11.52
N ASN A 83 -5.13 -15.31 12.41
CA ASN A 83 -6.15 -14.51 13.08
C ASN A 83 -6.47 -13.22 12.30
N GLY A 84 -5.82 -12.99 11.16
CA GLY A 84 -5.95 -11.76 10.36
C GLY A 84 -5.23 -10.55 10.98
N VAL A 85 -4.34 -10.78 11.94
CA VAL A 85 -3.52 -9.72 12.54
C VAL A 85 -2.31 -9.50 11.65
N ILE A 86 -2.09 -8.24 11.24
CA ILE A 86 -0.91 -7.85 10.46
C ILE A 86 0.34 -8.27 11.23
N SER A 87 1.17 -9.09 10.59
CA SER A 87 2.52 -9.37 11.05
C SER A 87 3.34 -8.11 10.82
N TRP A 88 3.71 -7.46 11.92
CA TRP A 88 4.59 -6.30 11.93
C TRP A 88 6.07 -6.68 11.94
N ASP A 89 6.40 -7.91 11.52
CA ASP A 89 7.78 -8.38 11.50
C ASP A 89 8.66 -7.44 10.64
N GLY A 90 9.83 -7.09 11.18
CA GLY A 90 10.71 -6.09 10.58
C GLY A 90 10.31 -4.65 10.90
N ASN A 91 10.53 -3.74 9.94
CA ASN A 91 10.32 -2.30 10.10
C ASN A 91 8.98 -1.81 9.51
N HIS A 92 8.04 -2.73 9.22
CA HIS A 92 6.84 -2.40 8.42
C HIS A 92 5.92 -1.38 9.10
N GLY A 93 5.86 -1.40 10.44
CA GLY A 93 5.17 -0.38 11.23
C GLY A 93 5.77 1.01 11.03
N ALA A 94 7.10 1.11 11.11
CA ALA A 94 7.82 2.37 10.91
C ALA A 94 7.68 2.89 9.47
N ASP A 95 7.66 2.00 8.48
CA ASP A 95 7.39 2.36 7.08
C ASP A 95 5.97 2.90 6.88
N ASN A 96 4.97 2.27 7.50
CA ASN A 96 3.59 2.75 7.44
C ASN A 96 3.45 4.13 8.13
N ASP A 97 4.09 4.35 9.27
CA ASP A 97 4.07 5.64 9.95
C ASP A 97 4.79 6.73 9.12
N ALA A 98 5.94 6.41 8.52
CA ALA A 98 6.66 7.31 7.63
C ALA A 98 5.83 7.66 6.38
N ALA A 99 5.10 6.69 5.84
CA ALA A 99 4.16 6.87 4.74
C ALA A 99 3.01 7.83 5.12
N VAL A 100 2.40 7.64 6.30
CA VAL A 100 1.35 8.55 6.81
C VAL A 100 1.88 9.98 6.96
N VAL A 101 3.06 10.16 7.55
CA VAL A 101 3.69 11.49 7.69
C VAL A 101 3.98 12.12 6.33
N TYR A 102 4.44 11.33 5.36
CA TYR A 102 4.69 11.81 4.00
C TYR A 102 3.40 12.21 3.28
N ALA A 103 2.34 11.42 3.44
CA ALA A 103 1.01 11.71 2.92
C ALA A 103 0.39 12.95 3.58
N PHE A 104 0.64 13.17 4.87
CA PHE A 104 0.16 14.35 5.61
C PHE A 104 0.77 15.65 5.10
N LYS A 105 2.05 15.59 4.69
CA LYS A 105 2.71 16.68 3.96
C LYS A 105 2.12 16.88 2.55
N ASN A 106 1.21 15.99 2.11
CA ASN A 106 0.52 15.98 0.82
C ASN A 106 1.48 16.09 -0.36
N SER A 107 2.62 15.39 -0.27
CA SER A 107 3.60 15.35 -1.36
C SER A 107 3.01 14.62 -2.56
N LYS A 108 3.02 15.27 -3.74
CA LYS A 108 2.61 14.66 -5.00
C LYS A 108 3.70 13.81 -5.66
N VAL A 109 4.88 13.74 -5.05
CA VAL A 109 5.97 12.89 -5.53
C VAL A 109 5.73 11.47 -5.00
N PRO A 110 5.60 10.44 -5.87
CA PRO A 110 5.50 9.05 -5.45
C PRO A 110 6.67 8.64 -4.54
N LYS A 111 6.38 7.90 -3.47
CA LYS A 111 7.43 7.33 -2.61
C LYS A 111 7.04 5.92 -2.16
N ILE A 112 8.04 5.05 -2.03
CA ILE A 112 7.89 3.68 -1.56
C ILE A 112 8.91 3.36 -0.47
N TRP A 113 8.48 2.58 0.50
CA TRP A 113 9.29 1.99 1.55
C TRP A 113 9.13 0.46 1.48
N SER A 114 10.25 -0.26 1.54
CA SER A 114 10.32 -1.72 1.46
C SER A 114 11.54 -2.19 2.25
N HIS A 115 11.46 -3.40 2.81
CA HIS A 115 12.55 -4.04 3.57
C HIS A 115 13.29 -5.10 2.75
#